data_AF-A0AAV4KTC8-F1
#
_entry.id   AF-A0AAV4KTC8-F1
#
_cell.length_a   1.000
_cell.length_b   1.000
_cell.length_c   1.000
_cell.angle_alpha   90.00
_cell.angle_beta   90.00
_cell.angle_gamma   90.00
#
_symmetry.space_group_name_H-M   'P 1'
#
loop_
_entity.id
_entity.type
_entity.pdbx_description
1 polymer ?
#
loop_
_entity_poly.entity_id
_entity_poly.type
_entity_poly.pdbx_seq_one_letter_code
_entity_poly.pdbx_strand_id
1 'polypeptide(L)'
;MISRLARTAALPLALLLVTACDGGGEKDAQPKAEPTRHPVFDQPLDRQVFLALRETQKAGSASFTQTVSFGSAKGTAVQTLSGRLDFAKGAGEAGVKWQVPEKYSAEVRKTLLGTTPGRAPGTASTGFLVDRQRIHYRAASSGYWLRYDAADTLATGDGTDPIGHLRGSESPVGGTLLEGVGGADAKARQDGPAEGRTYRAEMPFSTGWTMFPADLRKELAAEMGTNALQAGFPLTVSVDREGRITHGRADLSRLLRKSGALADVTSLTMDLTLTGFGASKPTAAPTGNVRKAADAVLPMRDVKSGGCVDFDSGRRAAHVVVDVPCSGPYDARVFTQIPLRPGATPAETQERADIACAVARDMAGPAWLPKSPEIWAWWTPARVSGPGGKDLVTCYLTTKRGDS
;
A
#
# COMPACT_ATOMS: atom_id res chain seq x y z
N MET A 1 4.50 53.58 0.86
CA MET A 1 3.67 54.60 0.19
C MET A 1 2.62 53.88 -0.65
N ILE A 2 1.32 54.14 -0.37
CA ILE A 2 0.17 54.19 -1.31
C ILE A 2 -0.12 52.86 -2.09
N SER A 3 -1.28 52.20 -2.04
CA SER A 3 -2.60 52.47 -1.46
C SER A 3 -3.44 51.18 -1.49
N ARG A 4 -4.36 51.10 -0.53
CA ARG A 4 -5.43 50.10 -0.34
C ARG A 4 -6.41 50.05 -1.52
N LEU A 5 -7.10 48.92 -1.69
CA LEU A 5 -8.56 48.90 -1.95
C LEU A 5 -9.13 47.51 -1.62
N ALA A 6 -9.84 47.46 -0.48
CA ALA A 6 -10.72 46.38 -0.08
C ALA A 6 -12.08 46.54 -0.76
N ARG A 7 -12.73 45.43 -1.13
CA ARG A 7 -14.17 45.39 -1.39
C ARG A 7 -14.78 44.16 -0.71
N THR A 8 -15.29 44.42 0.49
CA THR A 8 -16.30 43.65 1.20
C THR A 8 -17.65 43.80 0.50
N ALA A 9 -18.30 42.70 0.14
CA ALA A 9 -19.71 42.68 -0.24
C ALA A 9 -20.51 41.99 0.88
N ALA A 10 -21.36 42.77 1.54
CA ALA A 10 -22.30 42.33 2.56
C ALA A 10 -23.61 41.87 1.88
N LEU A 11 -24.08 40.67 2.22
CA LEU A 11 -25.43 40.20 1.88
C LEU A 11 -26.41 40.60 3.01
N PRO A 12 -27.60 41.15 2.69
CA PRO A 12 -28.60 41.45 3.70
C PRO A 12 -29.40 40.19 4.07
N LEU A 13 -29.44 39.87 5.37
CA LEU A 13 -30.42 38.97 5.98
C LEU A 13 -31.82 39.60 5.87
N ALA A 14 -32.72 38.96 5.14
CA ALA A 14 -34.15 39.26 5.23
C ALA A 14 -34.77 38.42 6.37
N LEU A 15 -34.95 39.07 7.52
CA LEU A 15 -35.83 38.61 8.59
C LEU A 15 -37.29 38.83 8.17
N LEU A 16 -38.03 37.76 7.91
CA LEU A 16 -39.50 37.80 7.87
C LEU A 16 -40.04 37.26 9.20
N LEU A 17 -40.26 38.19 10.12
CA LEU A 17 -41.16 38.03 11.26
C LEU A 17 -42.56 38.43 10.78
N VAL A 18 -43.51 37.49 10.77
CA VAL A 18 -44.94 37.82 10.71
C VAL A 18 -45.61 37.19 11.91
N THR A 19 -46.04 38.05 12.82
CA THR A 19 -46.89 37.74 13.97
C THR A 19 -48.37 37.71 13.54
N ALA A 20 -49.04 36.61 13.90
CA ALA A 20 -50.43 36.42 14.33
C ALA A 20 -51.58 37.27 13.72
N CYS A 21 -52.60 36.56 13.23
CA CYS A 21 -54.00 36.89 13.51
C CYS A 21 -54.81 35.59 13.69
N ASP A 22 -55.62 35.61 14.75
CA ASP A 22 -56.38 34.52 15.35
C ASP A 22 -57.59 34.10 14.51
N GLY A 23 -57.96 32.82 14.52
CA GLY A 23 -59.07 32.31 13.72
C GLY A 23 -59.31 30.81 13.82
N GLY A 24 -59.91 30.37 14.92
CA GLY A 24 -60.96 29.35 14.95
C GLY A 24 -60.67 27.94 14.40
N GLY A 25 -60.30 27.03 15.30
CA GLY A 25 -60.87 25.69 15.39
C GLY A 25 -60.64 24.71 14.24
N GLU A 26 -59.55 23.94 14.34
CA GLU A 26 -59.58 22.50 14.09
C GLU A 26 -58.44 21.84 14.85
N LYS A 27 -58.66 20.62 15.36
CA LYS A 27 -57.62 19.83 16.02
C LYS A 27 -56.55 19.51 14.97
N ASP A 28 -55.52 20.34 14.91
CA ASP A 28 -54.29 20.03 14.19
C ASP A 28 -53.67 18.79 14.85
N ALA A 29 -53.98 17.64 14.29
CA ALA A 29 -53.14 16.47 14.40
C ALA A 29 -51.74 16.93 13.99
N GLN A 30 -50.84 17.06 14.96
CA GLN A 30 -49.43 17.26 14.70
C GLN A 30 -49.05 16.31 13.55
N PRO A 31 -48.49 16.80 12.43
CA PRO A 31 -48.04 15.91 11.38
C PRO A 31 -47.08 14.93 12.05
N LYS A 32 -47.49 13.65 12.12
CA LYS A 32 -46.60 12.57 12.54
C LYS A 32 -45.34 12.74 11.72
N ALA A 33 -44.24 13.11 12.37
CA ALA A 33 -42.95 13.23 11.70
C ALA A 33 -42.76 11.95 10.88
N GLU A 34 -42.67 12.10 9.56
CA GLU A 34 -42.41 10.94 8.70
C GLU A 34 -41.16 10.25 9.25
N PRO A 35 -41.16 8.90 9.35
CA PRO A 35 -39.98 8.19 9.80
C PRO A 35 -38.79 8.66 8.97
N THR A 36 -37.77 9.19 9.64
CA THR A 36 -36.56 9.64 8.96
C THR A 36 -35.96 8.43 8.26
N ARG A 37 -35.99 8.43 6.92
CA ARG A 37 -35.49 7.30 6.14
C ARG A 37 -34.02 7.06 6.45
N HIS A 38 -33.66 5.82 6.74
CA HIS A 38 -32.27 5.44 6.98
C HIS A 38 -31.46 5.63 5.69
N PRO A 39 -30.31 6.36 5.73
CA PRO A 39 -29.56 6.74 4.54
C PRO A 39 -29.04 5.55 3.72
N VAL A 40 -28.89 4.38 4.36
CA VAL A 40 -28.44 3.14 3.72
C VAL A 40 -29.57 2.12 3.60
N PHE A 41 -30.38 1.96 4.65
CA PHE A 41 -31.17 0.74 4.82
C PHE A 41 -32.49 0.77 4.09
N ASP A 42 -33.00 1.97 3.83
CA ASP A 42 -34.24 2.21 3.07
C ASP A 42 -33.97 2.40 1.58
N GLN A 43 -32.73 2.21 1.14
CA GLN A 43 -32.31 2.33 -0.26
C GLN A 43 -32.40 0.98 -0.99
N PRO A 44 -32.43 0.97 -2.33
CA PRO A 44 -32.30 -0.26 -3.12
C PRO A 44 -31.07 -1.09 -2.74
N LEU A 45 -31.19 -2.43 -2.75
CA LEU A 45 -30.13 -3.35 -2.27
C LEU A 45 -28.78 -3.11 -2.94
N ASP A 46 -28.79 -2.98 -4.27
CA ASP A 46 -27.65 -2.72 -5.16
C ASP A 46 -26.87 -1.45 -4.78
N ARG A 47 -27.49 -0.52 -4.04
CA ARG A 47 -26.85 0.72 -3.57
C ARG A 47 -26.37 0.66 -2.12
N GLN A 48 -26.85 -0.28 -1.31
CA GLN A 48 -26.63 -0.23 0.14
C GLN A 48 -25.16 -0.38 0.53
N VAL A 49 -24.38 -1.23 -0.14
CA VAL A 49 -22.95 -1.40 0.17
C VAL A 49 -22.14 -0.14 -0.18
N PHE A 50 -22.38 0.45 -1.35
CA PHE A 50 -21.77 1.72 -1.74
C PHE A 50 -22.14 2.85 -0.77
N LEU A 51 -23.42 2.97 -0.41
CA LEU A 51 -23.88 4.00 0.53
C LEU A 51 -23.34 3.77 1.94
N ALA A 52 -23.16 2.52 2.37
CA ALA A 52 -22.51 2.21 3.63
C ALA A 52 -21.06 2.71 3.66
N LEU A 53 -20.32 2.58 2.55
CA LEU A 53 -18.99 3.19 2.43
C LEU A 53 -19.06 4.73 2.56
N ARG A 54 -20.06 5.38 1.96
CA ARG A 54 -20.23 6.83 2.07
C ARG A 54 -20.59 7.26 3.50
N GLU A 55 -21.46 6.55 4.20
CA GLU A 55 -21.74 6.82 5.62
C GLU A 55 -20.53 6.57 6.52
N THR A 56 -19.73 5.54 6.20
CA THR A 56 -18.44 5.30 6.87
C THR A 56 -17.49 6.49 6.72
N GLN A 57 -17.37 7.03 5.51
CA GLN A 57 -16.55 8.21 5.22
C GLN A 57 -17.08 9.48 5.91
N LYS A 58 -18.41 9.65 5.98
CA LYS A 58 -19.07 10.77 6.67
C LYS A 58 -18.83 10.78 8.17
N ALA A 59 -18.56 9.62 8.78
CA ALA A 59 -18.15 9.56 10.18
C ALA A 59 -16.81 10.29 10.45
N GLY A 60 -16.09 10.72 9.42
CA GLY A 60 -14.93 11.60 9.49
C GLY A 60 -13.63 10.87 9.75
N SER A 61 -13.58 9.98 10.75
CA SER A 61 -12.38 9.18 11.06
C SER A 61 -12.73 7.79 11.57
N ALA A 62 -11.80 6.84 11.44
CA ALA A 62 -11.94 5.49 11.98
C ALA A 62 -10.56 4.87 12.28
N SER A 63 -10.51 3.98 13.27
CA SER A 63 -9.42 3.01 13.41
C SER A 63 -9.70 1.82 12.51
N PHE A 64 -8.65 1.21 11.97
CA PHE A 64 -8.79 -0.01 11.17
C PHE A 64 -7.77 -1.07 11.55
N THR A 65 -8.13 -2.32 11.32
CA THR A 65 -7.21 -3.45 11.27
C THR A 65 -7.63 -4.33 10.11
N GLN A 66 -6.69 -4.66 9.24
CA GLN A 66 -6.86 -5.56 8.12
C GLN A 66 -5.85 -6.69 8.20
N THR A 67 -6.28 -7.90 7.89
CA THR A 67 -5.39 -9.02 7.62
C THR A 67 -5.51 -9.47 6.18
N VAL A 68 -4.38 -9.84 5.57
CA VAL A 68 -4.30 -10.54 4.28
C VAL A 68 -3.60 -11.87 4.55
N SER A 69 -4.28 -12.98 4.26
CA SER A 69 -3.81 -14.32 4.61
C SER A 69 -3.57 -15.18 3.38
N PHE A 70 -2.38 -15.76 3.28
CA PHE A 70 -1.96 -16.70 2.23
C PHE A 70 -1.84 -18.08 2.87
N GLY A 71 -2.85 -18.93 2.69
CA GLY A 71 -2.92 -20.26 3.27
C GLY A 71 -2.31 -21.32 2.36
N SER A 72 -1.52 -22.23 2.94
CA SER A 72 -1.02 -23.44 2.28
C SER A 72 -0.90 -24.59 3.27
N ALA A 73 -0.56 -25.77 2.78
CA ALA A 73 -0.19 -26.91 3.64
C ALA A 73 1.03 -26.63 4.54
N LYS A 74 1.85 -25.61 4.22
CA LYS A 74 3.04 -25.21 4.99
C LYS A 74 2.70 -24.23 6.13
N GLY A 75 1.44 -23.85 6.27
CA GLY A 75 0.93 -22.85 7.21
C GLY A 75 0.40 -21.61 6.50
N THR A 76 0.02 -20.60 7.29
CA THR A 76 -0.57 -19.37 6.76
C THR A 76 0.41 -18.21 6.95
N ALA A 77 0.79 -17.56 5.84
CA ALA A 77 1.49 -16.28 5.92
C ALA A 77 0.47 -15.16 6.05
N VAL A 78 0.65 -14.26 7.01
CA VAL A 78 -0.31 -13.22 7.34
C VAL A 78 0.35 -11.85 7.28
N GLN A 79 -0.22 -10.95 6.49
CA GLN A 79 0.04 -9.52 6.57
C GLN A 79 -1.02 -8.90 7.47
N THR A 80 -0.62 -8.09 8.44
CA THR A 80 -1.52 -7.26 9.25
C THR A 80 -1.22 -5.79 8.96
N LEU A 81 -2.23 -5.07 8.52
CA LEU A 81 -2.25 -3.61 8.41
C LEU A 81 -3.10 -3.06 9.56
N SER A 82 -2.61 -2.10 10.30
CA SER A 82 -3.39 -1.46 11.37
C SER A 82 -3.07 0.01 11.47
N GLY A 83 -4.06 0.83 11.82
CA GLY A 83 -3.86 2.26 11.89
C GLY A 83 -5.14 3.07 12.00
N ARG A 84 -5.08 4.31 11.52
CA ARG A 84 -6.17 5.29 11.61
C ARG A 84 -6.36 6.04 10.30
N LEU A 85 -7.59 6.43 10.04
CA LEU A 85 -8.06 7.11 8.84
C LEU A 85 -8.74 8.42 9.24
N ASP A 86 -8.44 9.51 8.54
CA ASP A 86 -9.20 10.76 8.55
C ASP A 86 -9.72 10.99 7.12
N PHE A 87 -10.94 10.52 6.88
CA PHE A 87 -11.63 10.65 5.59
C PHE A 87 -11.87 12.12 5.22
N ALA A 88 -12.15 12.97 6.22
CA ALA A 88 -12.41 14.39 5.98
C ALA A 88 -11.18 15.12 5.43
N LYS A 89 -9.99 14.82 5.97
CA LYS A 89 -8.72 15.39 5.51
C LYS A 89 -8.07 14.61 4.37
N GLY A 90 -8.49 13.38 4.12
CA GLY A 90 -7.81 12.46 3.20
C GLY A 90 -6.41 12.12 3.70
N ALA A 91 -6.28 11.87 5.00
CA ALA A 91 -5.02 11.57 5.67
C ALA A 91 -5.12 10.26 6.48
N GLY A 92 -4.01 9.54 6.63
CA GLY A 92 -3.99 8.26 7.32
C GLY A 92 -2.61 7.89 7.85
N GLU A 93 -2.61 6.99 8.82
CA GLU A 93 -1.41 6.34 9.34
C GLU A 93 -1.63 4.83 9.36
N ALA A 94 -0.59 4.07 9.04
CA ALA A 94 -0.66 2.62 9.07
C ALA A 94 0.69 1.99 9.42
N GLY A 95 0.64 0.89 10.16
CA GLY A 95 1.74 -0.04 10.34
C GLY A 95 1.43 -1.35 9.63
N VAL A 96 2.44 -1.91 8.96
CA VAL A 96 2.40 -3.25 8.34
C VAL A 96 3.27 -4.18 9.18
N LYS A 97 2.77 -5.39 9.40
CA LYS A 97 3.54 -6.50 9.95
C LYS A 97 3.25 -7.78 9.19
N TRP A 98 4.29 -8.49 8.80
CA TRP A 98 4.20 -9.81 8.21
C TRP A 98 4.59 -10.89 9.22
N GLN A 99 3.89 -12.01 9.15
CA GLN A 99 4.23 -13.26 9.81
C GLN A 99 4.27 -14.33 8.73
N VAL A 100 5.47 -14.80 8.38
CA VAL A 100 5.66 -15.82 7.34
C VAL A 100 6.25 -17.07 8.00
N PRO A 101 5.53 -18.21 8.00
CA PRO A 101 6.02 -19.46 8.58
C PRO A 101 7.38 -19.89 8.02
N GLU A 102 8.28 -20.40 8.86
CA GLU A 102 9.64 -20.89 8.50
C GLU A 102 9.65 -21.92 7.37
N LYS A 103 8.57 -22.71 7.28
CA LYS A 103 8.40 -23.73 6.25
C LYS A 103 8.19 -23.17 4.83
N TYR A 104 7.85 -21.89 4.68
CA TYR A 104 7.80 -21.25 3.38
C TYR A 104 9.21 -21.07 2.81
N SER A 105 9.38 -21.35 1.52
CA SER A 105 10.66 -21.19 0.83
C SER A 105 11.14 -19.74 0.82
N ALA A 106 12.44 -19.54 0.63
CA ALA A 106 13.03 -18.21 0.49
C ALA A 106 12.39 -17.42 -0.67
N GLU A 107 12.01 -18.11 -1.74
CA GLU A 107 11.32 -17.50 -2.89
C GLU A 107 9.92 -16.99 -2.51
N VAL A 108 9.12 -17.77 -1.77
CA VAL A 108 7.80 -17.29 -1.28
C VAL A 108 7.98 -16.10 -0.35
N ARG A 109 8.94 -16.16 0.58
CA ARG A 109 9.25 -15.04 1.49
C ARG A 109 9.60 -13.77 0.72
N LYS A 110 10.45 -13.88 -0.30
CA LYS A 110 10.82 -12.77 -1.18
C LYS A 110 9.62 -12.20 -1.93
N THR A 111 8.75 -13.05 -2.47
CA THR A 111 7.52 -12.61 -3.15
C THR A 111 6.57 -11.87 -2.20
N LEU A 112 6.34 -12.38 -0.99
CA LEU A 112 5.40 -11.76 -0.04
C LEU A 112 5.95 -10.45 0.54
N LEU A 113 7.21 -10.46 0.99
CA LEU A 113 7.83 -9.30 1.65
C LEU A 113 8.33 -8.24 0.66
N GLY A 114 8.50 -8.62 -0.61
CA GLY A 114 8.96 -7.75 -1.69
C GLY A 114 10.41 -8.00 -2.05
N THR A 115 10.74 -7.71 -3.30
CA THR A 115 12.10 -7.86 -3.81
C THR A 115 12.90 -6.60 -3.55
N THR A 116 14.04 -6.77 -2.89
CA THR A 116 15.09 -5.76 -2.75
C THR A 116 16.34 -6.24 -3.51
N PRO A 117 17.33 -5.36 -3.75
CA PRO A 117 18.60 -5.79 -4.31
C PRO A 117 19.53 -6.50 -3.31
N GLY A 118 19.09 -6.70 -2.06
CA GLY A 118 19.81 -7.48 -1.07
C GLY A 118 19.66 -8.99 -1.24
N ARG A 119 20.42 -9.75 -0.45
CA ARG A 119 20.27 -11.21 -0.33
C ARG A 119 18.96 -11.57 0.40
N ALA A 120 18.62 -10.76 1.40
CA ALA A 120 17.42 -10.91 2.19
C ALA A 120 16.17 -10.36 1.46
N PRO A 121 14.98 -10.89 1.78
CA PRO A 121 13.72 -10.33 1.29
C PRO A 121 13.47 -8.92 1.89
N GLY A 122 12.43 -8.23 1.40
CA GLY A 122 11.99 -6.96 1.99
C GLY A 122 11.63 -7.07 3.47
N THR A 123 11.48 -5.93 4.14
CA THR A 123 11.20 -5.94 5.58
C THR A 123 9.84 -6.56 5.92
N ALA A 124 9.80 -7.30 7.03
CA ALA A 124 8.56 -7.81 7.59
C ALA A 124 7.75 -6.74 8.35
N SER A 125 8.29 -5.55 8.57
CA SER A 125 7.54 -4.47 9.24
C SER A 125 7.89 -3.08 8.72
N THR A 126 6.83 -2.30 8.48
CA THR A 126 6.91 -0.92 8.00
C THR A 126 5.89 -0.05 8.70
N GLY A 127 6.12 1.26 8.67
CA GLY A 127 5.13 2.28 9.01
C GLY A 127 5.03 3.29 7.89
N PHE A 128 3.84 3.81 7.63
CA PHE A 128 3.64 4.87 6.66
C PHE A 128 2.53 5.85 7.07
N LEU A 129 2.71 7.09 6.65
CA LEU A 129 1.76 8.18 6.80
C LEU A 129 1.41 8.69 5.41
N VAL A 130 0.13 8.90 5.16
CA VAL A 130 -0.37 9.36 3.86
C VAL A 130 -1.22 10.60 4.03
N ASP A 131 -1.08 11.51 3.08
CA ASP A 131 -2.05 12.56 2.82
C ASP A 131 -2.25 12.69 1.30
N ARG A 132 -3.06 13.67 0.87
CA ARG A 132 -3.37 13.87 -0.55
C ARG A 132 -2.14 14.11 -1.43
N GLN A 133 -1.05 14.64 -0.87
CA GLN A 133 0.15 15.08 -1.59
C GLN A 133 1.36 14.19 -1.34
N ARG A 134 1.43 13.53 -0.18
CA ARG A 134 2.65 12.93 0.32
C ARG A 134 2.44 11.55 0.91
N ILE A 135 3.49 10.75 0.80
CA ILE A 135 3.65 9.49 1.52
C ILE A 135 4.95 9.58 2.31
N HIS A 136 4.86 9.46 3.63
CA HIS A 136 6.03 9.20 4.47
C HIS A 136 6.11 7.70 4.71
N TYR A 137 7.24 7.10 4.40
CA TYR A 137 7.48 5.67 4.56
C TYR A 137 8.68 5.44 5.47
N ARG A 138 8.60 4.41 6.32
CA ARG A 138 9.71 3.98 7.16
C ARG A 138 9.69 2.46 7.30
N ALA A 139 10.76 1.81 6.85
CA ALA A 139 11.03 0.44 7.23
C ALA A 139 11.40 0.39 8.73
N ALA A 140 11.00 -0.67 9.44
CA ALA A 140 11.32 -0.81 10.86
C ALA A 140 12.83 -0.83 11.15
N SER A 141 13.63 -1.28 10.19
CA SER A 141 15.10 -1.29 10.26
C SER A 141 15.73 0.09 10.04
N SER A 142 15.01 1.06 9.46
CA SER A 142 15.55 2.37 9.11
C SER A 142 15.37 3.39 10.25
N GLY A 143 16.43 4.15 10.52
CA GLY A 143 16.44 5.27 11.48
C GLY A 143 15.86 6.58 10.94
N TYR A 144 15.24 6.56 9.75
CA TYR A 144 14.72 7.75 9.06
C TYR A 144 13.40 7.45 8.36
N TRP A 145 12.67 8.51 8.02
CA TRP A 145 11.54 8.47 7.11
C TRP A 145 11.97 8.89 5.71
N LEU A 146 11.40 8.25 4.70
CA LEU A 146 11.41 8.73 3.31
C LEU A 146 10.13 9.50 3.06
N ARG A 147 10.25 10.70 2.49
CA ARG A 147 9.11 11.51 2.04
C ARG A 147 9.03 11.49 0.53
N TYR A 148 7.98 10.86 0.02
CA TYR A 148 7.59 10.86 -1.38
C TYR A 148 6.54 11.95 -1.62
N ASP A 149 6.85 12.90 -2.49
CA ASP A 149 5.88 13.87 -3.01
C ASP A 149 5.14 13.25 -4.22
N ALA A 150 4.03 13.86 -4.66
CA ALA A 150 3.19 13.31 -5.74
C ALA A 150 3.97 13.03 -7.05
N ALA A 151 4.93 13.89 -7.41
CA ALA A 151 5.79 13.69 -8.57
C ALA A 151 6.64 12.40 -8.45
N ASP A 152 7.15 12.10 -7.26
CA ASP A 152 7.97 10.90 -6.99
C ASP A 152 7.16 9.61 -7.16
N THR A 153 5.85 9.69 -6.96
CA THR A 153 4.91 8.58 -7.12
C THR A 153 4.36 8.44 -8.55
N LEU A 154 4.68 9.36 -9.46
CA LEU A 154 4.20 9.35 -10.86
C LEU A 154 5.35 9.17 -11.86
N ALA A 155 6.60 9.33 -11.44
CA ALA A 155 7.76 9.53 -12.32
C ALA A 155 8.48 8.26 -12.85
N THR A 156 7.85 7.08 -12.88
CA THR A 156 8.47 5.89 -13.52
C THR A 156 7.66 5.41 -14.73
N GLY A 157 8.22 5.63 -15.92
CA GLY A 157 7.66 5.22 -17.22
C GLY A 157 7.77 3.74 -17.54
N ASP A 158 8.02 2.88 -16.55
CA ASP A 158 8.13 1.41 -16.72
C ASP A 158 6.87 0.65 -16.27
N GLY A 159 5.84 1.36 -15.78
CA GLY A 159 4.58 0.76 -15.37
C GLY A 159 4.67 -0.17 -14.15
N THR A 160 5.75 -0.09 -13.35
CA THR A 160 5.91 -0.91 -12.14
C THR A 160 6.09 -0.08 -10.87
N ASP A 161 5.10 -0.23 -9.99
CA ASP A 161 4.86 0.28 -8.63
C ASP A 161 5.76 1.41 -8.08
N PRO A 162 5.42 2.68 -8.38
CA PRO A 162 5.67 3.74 -7.42
C PRO A 162 4.90 3.42 -6.12
N ILE A 163 5.51 3.67 -4.95
CA ILE A 163 4.91 3.58 -3.60
C ILE A 163 3.52 4.24 -3.42
N GLY A 164 3.01 4.92 -4.45
CA GLY A 164 1.67 5.48 -4.57
C GLY A 164 0.51 4.53 -4.23
N HIS A 165 0.64 3.20 -4.36
CA HIS A 165 -0.44 2.27 -3.96
C HIS A 165 -0.81 2.36 -2.47
N LEU A 166 0.09 2.89 -1.61
CA LEU A 166 -0.21 3.13 -0.20
C LEU A 166 -1.24 4.25 0.01
N ARG A 167 -1.54 5.05 -1.02
CA ARG A 167 -2.57 6.08 -1.03
C ARG A 167 -3.81 5.52 -1.72
N GLY A 168 -4.88 5.34 -0.96
CA GLY A 168 -6.10 4.71 -1.47
C GLY A 168 -6.99 5.68 -2.24
N SER A 169 -7.88 5.11 -3.04
CA SER A 169 -8.93 5.85 -3.76
C SER A 169 -10.19 6.06 -2.90
N GLU A 170 -10.60 5.04 -2.14
CA GLU A 170 -11.80 5.06 -1.30
C GLU A 170 -11.50 5.26 0.20
N SER A 171 -10.23 5.20 0.57
CA SER A 171 -9.72 5.38 1.93
C SER A 171 -8.40 6.14 1.84
N PRO A 172 -8.04 6.97 2.85
CA PRO A 172 -6.73 7.60 2.86
C PRO A 172 -5.58 6.60 2.70
N VAL A 173 -5.67 5.46 3.40
CA VAL A 173 -4.72 4.34 3.30
C VAL A 173 -5.19 3.35 2.24
N GLY A 174 -4.32 3.12 1.26
CA GLY A 174 -4.54 2.21 0.14
C GLY A 174 -4.17 0.77 0.42
N GLY A 175 -4.50 -0.13 -0.52
CA GLY A 175 -4.34 -1.57 -0.35
C GLY A 175 -5.28 -2.15 0.71
N THR A 176 -6.39 -1.46 0.99
CA THR A 176 -7.40 -1.88 1.96
C THR A 176 -8.67 -2.35 1.25
N LEU A 177 -9.40 -3.25 1.91
CA LEU A 177 -10.64 -3.81 1.38
C LEU A 177 -11.73 -2.74 1.15
N LEU A 178 -11.57 -1.53 1.71
CA LEU A 178 -12.44 -0.39 1.40
C LEU A 178 -12.40 0.02 -0.08
N GLU A 179 -11.26 -0.18 -0.76
CA GLU A 179 -11.17 0.01 -2.22
C GLU A 179 -12.09 -0.97 -2.95
N GLY A 180 -12.09 -2.22 -2.50
CA GLY A 180 -12.96 -3.29 -2.96
C GLY A 180 -14.44 -3.04 -2.73
N VAL A 181 -14.78 -2.54 -1.54
CA VAL A 181 -16.17 -2.29 -1.12
C VAL A 181 -16.82 -1.20 -1.97
N GLY A 182 -16.07 -0.19 -2.39
CA GLY A 182 -16.60 0.92 -3.20
C GLY A 182 -17.14 0.50 -4.57
N GLY A 183 -16.62 -0.61 -5.13
CA GLY A 183 -17.08 -1.18 -6.41
C GLY A 183 -17.96 -2.42 -6.28
N ALA A 184 -18.26 -2.88 -5.06
CA ALA A 184 -18.93 -4.16 -4.85
C ALA A 184 -20.45 -4.09 -5.07
N ASP A 185 -21.00 -5.12 -5.72
CA ASP A 185 -22.43 -5.25 -5.97
C ASP A 185 -23.10 -6.20 -4.95
N ALA A 186 -24.11 -5.69 -4.23
CA ALA A 186 -24.80 -6.43 -3.18
C ALA A 186 -25.81 -7.43 -3.78
N LYS A 187 -25.60 -8.72 -3.51
CA LYS A 187 -26.44 -9.80 -4.02
C LYS A 187 -27.52 -10.24 -3.03
N ALA A 188 -27.23 -10.16 -1.74
CA ALA A 188 -28.16 -10.50 -0.68
C ALA A 188 -27.85 -9.70 0.59
N ARG A 189 -28.86 -9.57 1.46
CA ARG A 189 -28.71 -9.01 2.80
C ARG A 189 -29.33 -9.93 3.85
N GLN A 190 -28.81 -9.84 5.06
CA GLN A 190 -29.33 -10.46 6.27
C GLN A 190 -29.30 -9.41 7.38
N ASP A 191 -30.27 -9.46 8.29
CA ASP A 191 -30.23 -8.63 9.48
C ASP A 191 -29.04 -9.05 10.35
N GLY A 192 -28.32 -8.05 10.85
CA GLY A 192 -27.15 -8.21 11.69
C GLY A 192 -27.46 -7.96 13.16
N PRO A 193 -26.46 -8.12 14.04
CA PRO A 193 -26.60 -7.75 15.45
C PRO A 193 -26.87 -6.24 15.60
N ALA A 194 -27.58 -5.87 16.68
CA ALA A 194 -27.81 -4.49 17.10
C ALA A 194 -28.34 -3.56 15.98
N GLU A 195 -29.37 -4.01 15.25
CA GLU A 195 -30.00 -3.27 14.13
C GLU A 195 -29.08 -3.01 12.92
N GLY A 196 -27.91 -3.66 12.89
CA GLY A 196 -27.03 -3.67 11.73
C GLY A 196 -27.51 -4.60 10.61
N ARG A 197 -26.72 -4.69 9.54
CA ARG A 197 -26.95 -5.59 8.41
C ARG A 197 -25.66 -6.25 7.95
N THR A 198 -25.79 -7.46 7.42
CA THR A 198 -24.70 -8.14 6.73
C THR A 198 -25.09 -8.38 5.28
N TYR A 199 -24.20 -8.03 4.36
CA TYR A 199 -24.38 -8.14 2.93
C TYR A 199 -23.47 -9.22 2.38
N ARG A 200 -24.02 -10.06 1.50
CA ARG A 200 -23.22 -10.84 0.55
C ARG A 200 -23.15 -10.03 -0.72
N ALA A 201 -21.94 -9.68 -1.12
CA ALA A 201 -21.63 -8.85 -2.27
C ALA A 201 -20.58 -9.54 -3.15
N GLU A 202 -20.42 -9.01 -4.35
CA GLU A 202 -19.38 -9.43 -5.28
C GLU A 202 -18.49 -8.23 -5.62
N MET A 203 -17.20 -8.34 -5.33
CA MET A 203 -16.19 -7.34 -5.65
C MET A 203 -15.66 -7.57 -7.06
N PRO A 204 -15.56 -6.54 -7.91
CA PRO A 204 -15.03 -6.69 -9.27
C PRO A 204 -13.60 -7.25 -9.28
N PHE A 205 -13.29 -8.08 -10.28
CA PHE A 205 -11.97 -8.69 -10.42
C PHE A 205 -10.86 -7.63 -10.50
N SER A 206 -11.07 -6.61 -11.32
CA SER A 206 -10.11 -5.52 -11.55
C SER A 206 -9.77 -4.78 -10.25
N THR A 207 -10.75 -4.56 -9.38
CA THR A 207 -10.55 -3.90 -8.08
C THR A 207 -9.80 -4.81 -7.11
N GLY A 208 -10.21 -6.09 -7.00
CA GLY A 208 -9.50 -7.07 -6.17
C GLY A 208 -8.05 -7.24 -6.57
N TRP A 209 -7.78 -7.16 -7.87
CA TRP A 209 -6.45 -7.20 -8.44
C TRP A 209 -5.58 -6.00 -8.06
N THR A 210 -6.10 -4.78 -8.19
CA THR A 210 -5.32 -3.55 -8.00
C THR A 210 -4.96 -3.24 -6.56
N MET A 211 -5.57 -3.91 -5.58
CA MET A 211 -5.23 -3.74 -4.15
C MET A 211 -3.83 -4.26 -3.79
N PHE A 212 -3.20 -5.06 -4.64
CA PHE A 212 -1.86 -5.61 -4.38
C PHE A 212 -0.76 -4.79 -5.08
N PRO A 213 0.43 -4.71 -4.46
CA PRO A 213 1.62 -4.15 -5.11
C PRO A 213 1.92 -4.81 -6.46
N ALA A 214 2.49 -4.08 -7.42
CA ALA A 214 2.66 -4.58 -8.80
C ALA A 214 3.59 -5.80 -8.90
N ASP A 215 4.58 -5.93 -8.02
CA ASP A 215 5.44 -7.11 -7.95
C ASP A 215 4.65 -8.35 -7.52
N LEU A 216 3.82 -8.22 -6.47
CA LEU A 216 2.99 -9.30 -5.97
C LEU A 216 1.86 -9.65 -6.96
N ARG A 217 1.31 -8.65 -7.65
CA ARG A 217 0.38 -8.86 -8.76
C ARG A 217 0.97 -9.82 -9.77
N LYS A 218 2.20 -9.64 -10.26
CA LYS A 218 2.80 -10.57 -11.25
C LYS A 218 2.80 -12.04 -10.81
N GLU A 219 2.80 -12.32 -9.51
CA GLU A 219 2.71 -13.68 -8.94
C GLU A 219 1.26 -14.14 -8.69
N LEU A 220 0.32 -13.22 -8.51
CA LEU A 220 -1.11 -13.44 -8.34
C LEU A 220 -1.90 -13.40 -9.67
N ALA A 221 -1.24 -13.27 -10.82
CA ALA A 221 -1.96 -13.25 -12.10
C ALA A 221 -2.37 -14.68 -12.45
N ALA A 222 -3.52 -15.14 -11.94
CA ALA A 222 -4.21 -16.30 -12.50
C ALA A 222 -4.22 -16.15 -14.04
N GLU A 223 -4.03 -17.24 -14.78
CA GLU A 223 -4.07 -17.22 -16.25
C GLU A 223 -5.34 -16.49 -16.69
N MET A 224 -5.19 -15.26 -17.17
CA MET A 224 -6.31 -14.36 -17.47
C MET A 224 -7.00 -14.85 -18.75
N GLY A 225 -7.79 -15.91 -18.62
CA GLY A 225 -8.82 -16.29 -19.57
C GLY A 225 -10.02 -15.35 -19.43
N THR A 226 -10.67 -15.03 -20.54
CA THR A 226 -11.76 -14.04 -20.64
C THR A 226 -12.91 -14.26 -19.65
N ASN A 227 -13.14 -15.49 -19.17
CA ASN A 227 -14.21 -15.81 -18.23
C ASN A 227 -13.85 -15.52 -16.75
N ALA A 228 -12.56 -15.55 -16.37
CA ALA A 228 -12.14 -15.26 -14.99
C ALA A 228 -12.26 -13.77 -14.64
N LEU A 229 -12.17 -12.90 -15.65
CA LEU A 229 -12.38 -11.46 -15.51
C LEU A 229 -13.86 -11.09 -15.29
N GLN A 230 -14.79 -11.97 -15.70
CA GLN A 230 -16.23 -11.73 -15.56
C GLN A 230 -16.77 -12.09 -14.17
N ALA A 231 -16.16 -13.07 -13.49
CA ALA A 231 -16.60 -13.50 -12.17
C ALA A 231 -15.81 -12.73 -11.10
N GLY A 232 -16.49 -11.88 -10.32
CA GLY A 232 -15.85 -11.16 -9.22
C GLY A 232 -15.48 -12.06 -8.03
N PHE A 233 -15.09 -11.42 -6.94
CA PHE A 233 -14.71 -12.07 -5.69
C PHE A 233 -15.83 -12.01 -4.67
N PRO A 234 -16.17 -13.13 -4.00
CA PRO A 234 -17.11 -13.11 -2.89
C PRO A 234 -16.64 -12.16 -1.78
N LEU A 235 -17.52 -11.24 -1.39
CA LEU A 235 -17.31 -10.26 -0.33
C LEU A 235 -18.48 -10.34 0.65
N THR A 236 -18.16 -10.35 1.95
CA THR A 236 -19.14 -10.13 3.02
C THR A 236 -18.86 -8.77 3.64
N VAL A 237 -19.90 -7.95 3.85
CA VAL A 237 -19.78 -6.63 4.49
C VAL A 237 -20.77 -6.55 5.64
N SER A 238 -20.32 -6.25 6.85
CA SER A 238 -21.18 -5.95 7.98
C SER A 238 -21.22 -4.45 8.24
N VAL A 239 -22.42 -3.97 8.54
CA VAL A 239 -22.76 -2.56 8.70
C VAL A 239 -23.50 -2.38 10.01
N ASP A 240 -23.16 -1.35 10.79
CA ASP A 240 -23.84 -1.01 12.04
C ASP A 240 -25.19 -0.30 11.80
N ARG A 241 -25.92 -0.02 12.89
CA ARG A 241 -27.23 0.64 12.85
C ARG A 241 -27.19 2.05 12.25
N GLU A 242 -26.04 2.70 12.21
CA GLU A 242 -25.84 4.02 11.60
C GLU A 242 -25.52 3.92 10.09
N GLY A 243 -25.43 2.71 9.55
CA GLY A 243 -25.07 2.49 8.15
C GLY A 243 -23.57 2.49 7.88
N ARG A 244 -22.70 2.40 8.90
CA ARG A 244 -21.24 2.39 8.73
C ARG A 244 -20.70 0.97 8.66
N ILE A 245 -19.73 0.74 7.79
CA ILE A 245 -19.05 -0.55 7.64
C ILE A 245 -18.23 -0.80 8.91
N THR A 246 -18.50 -1.91 9.59
CA THR A 246 -17.74 -2.36 10.76
C THR A 246 -16.81 -3.52 10.43
N HIS A 247 -17.17 -4.33 9.43
CA HIS A 247 -16.39 -5.48 9.00
C HIS A 247 -16.53 -5.73 7.50
N GLY A 248 -15.46 -6.23 6.89
CA GLY A 248 -15.46 -6.71 5.51
C GLY A 248 -14.58 -7.94 5.37
N ARG A 249 -15.01 -8.95 4.63
CA ARG A 249 -14.21 -10.14 4.33
C ARG A 249 -14.35 -10.57 2.88
N ALA A 250 -13.23 -10.68 2.18
CA ALA A 250 -13.18 -11.16 0.80
C ALA A 250 -12.40 -12.48 0.68
N ASP A 251 -12.88 -13.34 -0.22
CA ASP A 251 -12.14 -14.50 -0.71
C ASP A 251 -11.59 -14.19 -2.11
N LEU A 252 -10.27 -14.04 -2.16
CA LEU A 252 -9.49 -13.69 -3.33
C LEU A 252 -8.71 -14.89 -3.88
N SER A 253 -9.01 -16.11 -3.45
CA SER A 253 -8.28 -17.32 -3.83
C SER A 253 -8.27 -17.57 -5.34
N ARG A 254 -9.22 -16.98 -6.07
CA ARG A 254 -9.25 -16.99 -7.55
C ARG A 254 -8.12 -16.19 -8.21
N LEU A 255 -7.39 -15.35 -7.47
CA LEU A 255 -6.14 -14.75 -7.93
C LEU A 255 -4.98 -15.76 -7.93
N LEU A 256 -5.07 -16.85 -7.18
CA LEU A 256 -3.93 -17.76 -7.09
C LEU A 256 -3.74 -18.52 -8.41
N ARG A 257 -2.54 -18.38 -8.99
CA ARG A 257 -2.12 -19.14 -10.16
C ARG A 257 -1.39 -20.43 -9.72
N LYS A 258 -1.40 -21.45 -10.56
CA LYS A 258 -0.79 -22.76 -10.28
C LYS A 258 0.73 -22.83 -10.59
N SER A 259 1.37 -21.67 -10.80
CA SER A 259 2.76 -21.54 -11.23
C SER A 259 3.47 -20.41 -10.48
N GLY A 260 4.80 -20.36 -10.56
CA GLY A 260 5.62 -19.36 -9.88
C GLY A 260 5.71 -19.57 -8.37
N ALA A 261 6.15 -18.53 -7.66
CA ALA A 261 6.56 -18.67 -6.26
C ALA A 261 5.41 -19.09 -5.33
N LEU A 262 4.18 -18.64 -5.62
CA LEU A 262 3.00 -18.88 -4.79
C LEU A 262 2.17 -20.11 -5.22
N ALA A 263 2.70 -20.99 -6.07
CA ALA A 263 1.95 -22.14 -6.61
C ALA A 263 1.37 -23.08 -5.53
N ASP A 264 2.00 -23.17 -4.36
CA ASP A 264 1.56 -24.00 -3.23
C ASP A 264 0.50 -23.31 -2.34
N VAL A 265 0.21 -22.02 -2.57
CA VAL A 265 -0.82 -21.28 -1.83
C VAL A 265 -2.18 -21.65 -2.40
N THR A 266 -3.10 -22.05 -1.52
CA THR A 266 -4.44 -22.55 -1.89
C THR A 266 -5.56 -21.62 -1.44
N SER A 267 -5.29 -20.70 -0.52
CA SER A 267 -6.26 -19.68 -0.10
C SER A 267 -5.64 -18.30 0.00
N LEU A 268 -6.42 -17.30 -0.41
CA LEU A 268 -6.09 -15.89 -0.25
C LEU A 268 -7.32 -15.15 0.27
N THR A 269 -7.25 -14.62 1.49
CA THR A 269 -8.36 -13.89 2.10
C THR A 269 -7.94 -12.53 2.60
N MET A 270 -8.86 -11.58 2.55
CA MET A 270 -8.74 -10.28 3.21
C MET A 270 -9.84 -10.13 4.24
N ASP A 271 -9.51 -9.67 5.44
CA ASP A 271 -10.45 -9.42 6.53
C ASP A 271 -10.14 -8.06 7.15
N LEU A 272 -11.10 -7.14 7.11
CA LEU A 272 -11.00 -5.75 7.56
C LEU A 272 -12.02 -5.52 8.67
N THR A 273 -11.57 -4.88 9.76
CA THR A 273 -12.42 -4.37 10.82
C THR A 273 -12.22 -2.87 10.97
N LEU A 274 -13.32 -2.13 11.13
CA LEU A 274 -13.35 -0.69 11.40
C LEU A 274 -14.01 -0.41 12.75
N THR A 275 -13.41 0.49 13.52
CA THR A 275 -13.89 0.89 14.85
C THR A 275 -13.60 2.36 15.14
N GLY A 276 -14.10 2.90 16.25
CA GLY A 276 -13.71 4.24 16.73
C GLY A 276 -14.16 5.38 15.80
N PHE A 277 -15.31 5.21 15.15
CA PHE A 277 -15.87 6.20 14.21
C PHE A 277 -15.98 7.59 14.84
N GLY A 278 -15.45 8.61 14.16
CA GLY A 278 -15.46 10.01 14.58
C GLY A 278 -14.46 10.39 15.69
N ALA A 279 -13.83 9.43 16.36
CA ALA A 279 -12.89 9.68 17.46
C ALA A 279 -11.43 9.35 17.11
N SER A 280 -11.21 8.41 16.18
CA SER A 280 -9.88 7.86 15.88
C SER A 280 -9.15 8.58 14.74
N LYS A 281 -8.68 9.80 14.96
CA LYS A 281 -7.86 10.52 13.97
C LYS A 281 -6.39 10.07 14.01
N PRO A 282 -5.67 10.09 12.87
CA PRO A 282 -4.22 9.91 12.85
C PRO A 282 -3.55 10.92 13.78
N THR A 283 -2.58 10.44 14.56
CA THR A 283 -1.84 11.27 15.53
C THR A 283 -0.34 11.27 15.27
N ALA A 284 0.16 10.31 14.49
CA ALA A 284 1.56 10.20 14.17
C ALA A 284 1.98 11.30 13.19
N ALA A 285 3.12 11.91 13.52
CA ALA A 285 3.91 12.71 12.61
C ALA A 285 5.21 11.96 12.31
N PRO A 286 5.87 12.22 11.17
CA PRO A 286 7.17 11.62 10.90
C PRO A 286 8.19 12.18 11.90
N THR A 287 8.57 11.37 12.89
CA THR A 287 9.55 11.74 13.93
C THR A 287 10.99 11.43 13.48
N GLY A 288 11.95 12.21 13.97
CA GLY A 288 13.36 12.03 13.64
C GLY A 288 13.73 12.57 12.25
N ASN A 289 14.69 11.92 11.59
CA ASN A 289 15.19 12.38 10.29
C ASN A 289 14.19 12.07 9.17
N VAL A 290 13.86 13.07 8.34
CA VAL A 290 13.00 12.91 7.16
C VAL A 290 13.79 13.28 5.92
N ARG A 291 13.95 12.31 5.02
CA ARG A 291 14.72 12.46 3.78
C ARG A 291 13.78 12.54 2.60
N LYS A 292 14.00 13.48 1.69
CA LYS A 292 13.22 13.57 0.46
C LYS A 292 13.58 12.40 -0.45
N ALA A 293 12.58 11.69 -0.93
CA ALA A 293 12.79 10.56 -1.81
C ALA A 293 13.44 10.97 -3.14
N ALA A 294 13.05 12.12 -3.70
CA ALA A 294 13.67 12.67 -4.91
C ALA A 294 15.20 12.79 -4.84
N ASP A 295 15.76 13.02 -3.65
CA ASP A 295 17.19 13.23 -3.44
C ASP A 295 17.91 11.94 -2.99
N ALA A 296 17.20 11.07 -2.25
CA ALA A 296 17.81 9.93 -1.57
C ALA A 296 17.52 8.58 -2.25
N VAL A 297 16.41 8.44 -2.97
CA VAL A 297 16.01 7.18 -3.61
C VAL A 297 16.47 7.22 -5.04
N LEU A 298 17.52 6.45 -5.32
CA LEU A 298 18.21 6.48 -6.61
C LEU A 298 18.06 5.14 -7.32
N PRO A 299 17.99 5.15 -8.67
CA PRO A 299 18.35 3.97 -9.43
C PRO A 299 19.73 3.49 -9.00
N MET A 300 19.90 2.19 -8.85
CA MET A 300 21.13 1.60 -8.36
C MET A 300 22.36 2.02 -9.18
N ARG A 301 22.21 2.17 -10.50
CA ARG A 301 23.25 2.64 -11.44
C ARG A 301 23.80 4.03 -11.14
N ASP A 302 23.05 4.85 -10.41
CA ASP A 302 23.40 6.25 -10.12
C ASP A 302 24.12 6.37 -8.77
N VAL A 303 24.24 5.28 -8.01
CA VAL A 303 25.02 5.23 -6.77
C VAL A 303 26.50 5.17 -7.09
N LYS A 304 27.25 6.15 -6.57
CA LYS A 304 28.70 6.25 -6.78
C LYS A 304 29.44 5.09 -6.10
N SER A 305 30.57 4.70 -6.70
CA SER A 305 31.54 3.81 -6.02
C SER A 305 31.95 4.41 -4.67
N GLY A 306 31.96 3.57 -3.64
CA GLY A 306 32.17 3.94 -2.25
C GLY A 306 30.92 4.43 -1.51
N GLY A 307 29.78 4.61 -2.20
CA GLY A 307 28.51 5.03 -1.59
C GLY A 307 27.85 3.91 -0.78
N CYS A 308 27.16 4.28 0.30
CA CYS A 308 26.44 3.36 1.17
C CYS A 308 24.95 3.43 0.90
N VAL A 309 24.28 2.27 0.96
CA VAL A 309 22.88 2.15 0.57
C VAL A 309 22.07 1.36 1.61
N ASP A 310 20.81 1.74 1.76
CA ASP A 310 19.75 0.96 2.38
C ASP A 310 18.88 0.40 1.25
N PHE A 311 18.59 -0.89 1.29
CA PHE A 311 17.87 -1.60 0.23
C PHE A 311 16.36 -1.36 0.31
N ASP A 312 15.84 -0.90 1.45
CA ASP A 312 14.40 -0.68 1.63
C ASP A 312 13.98 0.77 1.36
N SER A 313 13.55 1.00 0.12
CA SER A 313 12.91 2.26 -0.27
C SER A 313 11.38 2.25 -0.06
N GLY A 314 10.77 1.12 0.29
CA GLY A 314 9.31 0.94 0.29
C GLY A 314 8.67 0.80 -1.10
N ARG A 315 9.45 0.93 -2.19
CA ARG A 315 8.95 0.73 -3.57
C ARG A 315 8.89 -0.74 -3.99
N ARG A 316 9.38 -1.66 -3.17
CA ARG A 316 9.47 -3.11 -3.49
C ARG A 316 10.09 -3.38 -4.87
N ALA A 317 11.11 -2.59 -5.21
CA ALA A 317 11.71 -2.59 -6.54
C ALA A 317 13.22 -2.84 -6.43
N ALA A 318 13.66 -3.91 -7.09
CA ALA A 318 15.03 -4.41 -7.00
C ALA A 318 16.09 -3.55 -7.71
N HIS A 319 15.68 -2.48 -8.40
CA HIS A 319 16.54 -1.61 -9.18
C HIS A 319 16.76 -0.23 -8.53
N VAL A 320 16.12 0.03 -7.38
CA VAL A 320 16.26 1.27 -6.61
C VAL A 320 16.76 0.97 -5.21
N VAL A 321 17.49 1.92 -4.66
CA VAL A 321 18.03 1.88 -3.30
C VAL A 321 17.94 3.28 -2.69
N VAL A 322 18.13 3.37 -1.38
CA VAL A 322 18.29 4.65 -0.69
C VAL A 322 19.77 4.90 -0.48
N ASP A 323 20.33 5.93 -1.10
CA ASP A 323 21.68 6.42 -0.77
C ASP A 323 21.68 6.93 0.67
N VAL A 324 22.60 6.50 1.53
CA VAL A 324 22.67 6.87 2.96
C VAL A 324 24.11 7.25 3.35
N PRO A 325 24.31 8.11 4.37
CA PRO A 325 25.65 8.38 4.87
C PRO A 325 26.32 7.10 5.41
N CYS A 326 27.54 6.81 4.93
CA CYS A 326 28.33 5.67 5.40
C CYS A 326 28.71 5.74 6.89
N SER A 327 28.58 6.91 7.53
CA SER A 327 28.80 7.07 8.98
C SER A 327 27.65 6.52 9.82
N GLY A 328 26.50 6.20 9.21
CA GLY A 328 25.33 5.65 9.88
C GLY A 328 25.06 4.19 9.49
N PRO A 329 23.92 3.62 9.92
CA PRO A 329 23.51 2.27 9.53
C PRO A 329 23.19 2.19 8.02
N TYR A 330 23.75 1.20 7.33
CA TYR A 330 23.50 0.89 5.91
C TYR A 330 23.52 -0.63 5.68
N ASP A 331 22.89 -1.07 4.60
CA ASP A 331 22.80 -2.49 4.24
C ASP A 331 24.02 -2.93 3.43
N ALA A 332 24.45 -2.08 2.50
CA ALA A 332 25.62 -2.36 1.68
C ALA A 332 26.40 -1.10 1.29
N ARG A 333 27.66 -1.31 0.89
CA ARG A 333 28.49 -0.29 0.25
C ARG A 333 28.84 -0.72 -1.17
N VAL A 334 28.51 0.11 -2.15
CA VAL A 334 28.84 -0.15 -3.56
C VAL A 334 30.34 0.03 -3.72
N PHE A 335 31.06 -0.98 -4.23
CA PHE A 335 32.48 -0.80 -4.56
C PHE A 335 32.70 -0.63 -6.06
N THR A 336 31.90 -1.28 -6.93
CA THR A 336 31.97 -1.07 -8.37
C THR A 336 30.69 -1.49 -9.08
N GLN A 337 30.57 -1.07 -10.34
CA GLN A 337 29.48 -1.44 -11.25
C GLN A 337 30.08 -1.83 -12.59
N ILE A 338 29.64 -2.95 -13.15
CA ILE A 338 30.26 -3.57 -14.32
C ILE A 338 29.17 -3.84 -15.36
N PRO A 339 29.31 -3.39 -16.62
CA PRO A 339 28.42 -3.80 -17.69
C PRO A 339 28.45 -5.32 -17.87
N LEU A 340 27.29 -5.96 -17.82
CA LEU A 340 27.20 -7.43 -17.91
C LEU A 340 25.90 -7.84 -18.59
N ARG A 341 26.01 -8.44 -19.78
CA ARG A 341 24.86 -9.04 -20.48
C ARG A 341 24.33 -10.27 -19.73
N PRO A 342 23.00 -10.54 -19.76
CA PRO A 342 22.44 -11.73 -19.12
C PRO A 342 23.01 -13.03 -19.71
N GLY A 343 22.96 -14.10 -18.91
CA GLY A 343 23.13 -15.48 -19.37
C GLY A 343 21.85 -16.04 -19.99
N ALA A 344 21.87 -17.31 -20.40
CA ALA A 344 20.68 -17.99 -20.91
C ALA A 344 19.64 -18.25 -19.81
N THR A 345 20.07 -18.33 -18.55
CA THR A 345 19.20 -18.54 -17.39
C THR A 345 19.45 -17.50 -16.28
N PRO A 346 18.51 -17.31 -15.33
CA PRO A 346 18.75 -16.48 -14.15
C PRO A 346 19.94 -16.99 -13.30
N ALA A 347 20.10 -18.30 -13.16
CA ALA A 347 21.20 -18.91 -12.41
C ALA A 347 22.57 -18.61 -13.06
N GLU A 348 22.66 -18.78 -14.37
CA GLU A 348 23.88 -18.44 -15.13
C GLU A 348 24.18 -16.93 -15.08
N THR A 349 23.14 -16.09 -15.11
CA THR A 349 23.30 -14.64 -14.97
C THR A 349 23.88 -14.28 -13.61
N GLN A 350 23.39 -14.92 -12.54
CA GLN A 350 23.92 -14.71 -11.19
C GLN A 350 25.37 -15.21 -11.06
N GLU A 351 25.68 -16.40 -11.57
CA GLU A 351 27.05 -16.94 -11.56
C GLU A 351 28.04 -16.00 -12.26
N ARG A 352 27.67 -15.49 -13.44
CA ARG A 352 28.49 -14.53 -14.19
C ARG A 352 28.66 -13.20 -13.43
N ALA A 353 27.62 -12.76 -12.72
CA ALA A 353 27.67 -11.56 -11.89
C ALA A 353 28.63 -11.75 -10.70
N ASP A 354 28.57 -12.90 -10.03
CA ASP A 354 29.44 -13.25 -8.91
C ASP A 354 30.92 -13.30 -9.35
N ILE A 355 31.20 -13.94 -10.50
CA ILE A 355 32.55 -13.99 -11.09
C ILE A 355 33.05 -12.58 -11.41
N ALA A 356 32.23 -11.74 -12.06
CA ALA A 356 32.63 -10.38 -12.43
C ALA A 356 32.97 -9.54 -11.19
N CYS A 357 32.20 -9.65 -10.12
CA CYS A 357 32.47 -8.94 -8.87
C CYS A 357 33.71 -9.48 -8.14
N ALA A 358 33.94 -10.80 -8.15
CA ALA A 358 35.16 -11.39 -7.60
C ALA A 358 36.42 -10.92 -8.34
N VAL A 359 36.40 -10.91 -9.67
CA VAL A 359 37.51 -10.40 -10.49
C VAL A 359 37.74 -8.91 -10.24
N ALA A 360 36.67 -8.11 -10.16
CA ALA A 360 36.81 -6.68 -9.92
C ALA A 360 37.38 -6.36 -8.53
N ARG A 361 37.08 -7.17 -7.51
CA ARG A 361 37.74 -7.08 -6.19
C ARG A 361 39.25 -7.25 -6.34
N ASP A 362 39.69 -8.28 -7.06
CA ASP A 362 41.11 -8.65 -7.18
C ASP A 362 41.90 -7.62 -8.00
N MET A 363 41.27 -7.01 -9.01
CA MET A 363 41.94 -6.01 -9.86
C MET A 363 41.93 -4.59 -9.30
N ALA A 364 40.81 -4.15 -8.73
CA ALA A 364 40.62 -2.75 -8.37
C ALA A 364 40.95 -2.44 -6.91
N GLY A 365 41.05 -3.48 -6.08
CA GLY A 365 41.03 -3.47 -4.61
C GLY A 365 41.31 -2.10 -3.98
N PRO A 366 40.31 -1.22 -3.83
CA PRO A 366 40.51 0.04 -3.14
C PRO A 366 41.10 -0.23 -1.76
N ALA A 367 42.08 0.56 -1.31
CA ALA A 367 42.78 0.33 -0.05
C ALA A 367 41.86 0.25 1.19
N TRP A 368 40.61 0.73 1.05
CA TRP A 368 39.57 0.67 2.08
C TRP A 368 38.77 -0.64 2.10
N LEU A 369 38.92 -1.53 1.11
CA LEU A 369 38.28 -2.84 1.12
C LEU A 369 38.88 -3.71 2.23
N PRO A 370 38.06 -4.39 3.05
CA PRO A 370 38.55 -5.41 3.97
C PRO A 370 39.31 -6.52 3.23
N LYS A 371 40.26 -7.16 3.91
CA LYS A 371 41.06 -8.27 3.34
C LYS A 371 40.22 -9.50 2.96
N SER A 372 39.06 -9.70 3.59
CA SER A 372 38.15 -10.81 3.29
C SER A 372 36.69 -10.32 3.33
N PRO A 373 36.26 -9.52 2.34
CA PRO A 373 34.90 -9.03 2.30
C PRO A 373 33.94 -10.12 1.80
N GLU A 374 32.78 -10.23 2.45
CA GLU A 374 31.64 -10.88 1.82
C GLU A 374 31.11 -9.95 0.71
N ILE A 375 31.12 -10.46 -0.53
CA ILE A 375 30.69 -9.71 -1.71
C ILE A 375 29.34 -10.22 -2.15
N TRP A 376 28.46 -9.30 -2.51
CA TRP A 376 27.19 -9.61 -3.15
C TRP A 376 27.12 -8.95 -4.53
N ALA A 377 26.75 -9.73 -5.54
CA ALA A 377 26.56 -9.25 -6.90
C ALA A 377 25.08 -9.18 -7.21
N TRP A 378 24.61 -8.01 -7.64
CA TRP A 378 23.24 -7.82 -8.09
C TRP A 378 23.17 -7.40 -9.55
N TRP A 379 22.57 -8.23 -10.37
CA TRP A 379 22.36 -7.92 -11.79
C TRP A 379 21.06 -7.14 -12.02
N THR A 380 21.17 -6.01 -12.72
CA THR A 380 20.06 -5.13 -13.08
C THR A 380 19.91 -5.08 -14.61
N PRO A 381 18.77 -5.55 -15.17
CA PRO A 381 18.53 -5.47 -16.61
C PRO A 381 18.37 -4.04 -17.12
N ALA A 382 18.80 -3.78 -18.35
CA ALA A 382 18.70 -2.48 -19.01
C ALA A 382 17.30 -1.85 -18.93
N ARG A 383 16.26 -2.67 -19.13
CA ARG A 383 14.85 -2.22 -19.14
C ARG A 383 14.37 -1.68 -17.78
N VAL A 384 14.93 -2.14 -16.66
CA VAL A 384 14.57 -1.68 -15.31
C VAL A 384 15.55 -0.65 -14.76
N SER A 385 16.69 -0.47 -15.42
CA SER A 385 17.66 0.58 -15.11
C SER A 385 17.18 1.99 -15.48
N GLY A 386 16.00 2.13 -16.10
CA GLY A 386 15.43 3.40 -16.56
C GLY A 386 15.86 3.80 -17.98
N PRO A 387 15.42 4.96 -18.49
CA PRO A 387 15.76 5.44 -19.83
C PRO A 387 17.26 5.43 -20.09
N GLY A 388 17.68 4.91 -21.25
CA GLY A 388 19.10 4.74 -21.61
C GLY A 388 19.88 3.71 -20.78
N GLY A 389 19.18 2.88 -20.01
CA GLY A 389 19.77 1.85 -19.16
C GLY A 389 20.58 0.81 -19.92
N LYS A 390 21.63 0.30 -19.27
CA LYS A 390 22.43 -0.84 -19.75
C LYS A 390 22.29 -2.00 -18.76
N ASP A 391 22.51 -3.21 -19.23
CA ASP A 391 22.65 -4.37 -18.35
C ASP A 391 23.92 -4.21 -17.53
N LEU A 392 23.78 -4.25 -16.20
CA LEU A 392 24.87 -4.02 -15.28
C LEU A 392 24.78 -4.96 -14.09
N VAL A 393 25.93 -5.28 -13.52
CA VAL A 393 26.04 -5.83 -12.18
C VAL A 393 26.56 -4.75 -11.24
N THR A 394 25.90 -4.59 -10.10
CA THR A 394 26.41 -3.79 -8.98
C THR A 394 27.04 -4.73 -7.97
N CYS A 395 28.28 -4.46 -7.61
CA CYS A 395 29.04 -5.24 -6.66
C CYS A 395 29.08 -4.53 -5.31
N TYR A 396 28.59 -5.22 -4.29
CA TYR A 396 28.41 -4.73 -2.94
C TYR A 396 29.38 -5.38 -1.96
N LEU A 397 29.71 -4.62 -0.92
CA LEU A 397 30.09 -5.14 0.38
C LEU A 397 28.85 -5.10 1.26
N THR A 398 28.31 -6.26 1.63
CA THR A 398 27.16 -6.31 2.53
C THR A 398 27.61 -6.16 3.98
N THR A 399 26.75 -5.57 4.79
CA THR A 399 26.87 -5.63 6.24
C THR A 399 25.93 -6.73 6.75
N LYS A 400 26.11 -7.13 8.02
CA LYS A 400 25.16 -8.05 8.68
C LYS A 400 23.71 -7.64 8.47
N ARG A 401 23.40 -6.33 8.45
CA ARG A 401 22.06 -5.80 8.23
C ARG A 401 21.56 -6.08 6.80
N GLY A 402 22.42 -5.95 5.80
CA GLY A 402 22.09 -6.29 4.41
C GLY A 402 22.00 -7.80 4.13
N ASP A 403 22.54 -8.62 5.04
CA ASP A 403 22.44 -10.08 5.00
C ASP A 403 21.26 -10.63 5.86
N SER A 404 20.60 -9.78 6.66
CA SER A 404 19.56 -10.14 7.64
C SER A 404 18.14 -10.18 7.10
#